data_AF-A0A815SCQ8-F1
#
_entry.id   AF-A0A815SCQ8-F1
#
_cell.length_a   1.000
_cell.length_b   1.000
_cell.length_c   1.000
_cell.angle_alpha   90.00
_cell.angle_beta   90.00
_cell.angle_gamma   90.00
#
_symmetry.space_group_name_H-M   'P 1'
#
loop_
_entity.id
_entity.type
_entity.pdbx_description
1 polymer ?
#
loop_
_entity_poly.entity_id
_entity_poly.type
_entity_poly.pdbx_seq_one_letter_code
_entity_poly.pdbx_strand_id
1 'polypeptide(L)' 'MKSKDLQNVVLHKYEDGDGLNKIFRNLNGSLGLITITRWCKMSRDTGSIKLSTLPGVPRFARTSITI' A
#
# COMPACT_ATOMS: atom_id res chain seq x y z
N MET A 1 -5.58 0.70 18.15
CA MET A 1 -5.55 -0.18 16.96
C MET A 1 -4.09 -0.48 16.66
N LYS A 2 -3.66 -1.74 16.53
CA LYS A 2 -2.25 -2.05 16.25
C LYS A 2 -1.97 -1.77 14.78
N SER A 3 -0.76 -1.33 14.45
CA SER A 3 -0.35 -0.93 13.09
C SER A 3 -0.51 -2.04 12.03
N LYS A 4 -0.49 -3.31 12.45
CA LYS A 4 -0.73 -4.48 11.59
C LYS A 4 -2.19 -4.60 11.15
N ASP A 5 -3.14 -4.17 11.98
CA ASP A 5 -4.57 -4.16 11.64
C ASP A 5 -4.87 -3.11 10.57
N LEU A 6 -4.23 -1.95 10.62
CA LEU A 6 -4.43 -0.89 9.62
C LEU A 6 -3.92 -1.29 8.22
N GLN A 7 -2.79 -1.99 8.13
CA GLN A 7 -2.28 -2.47 6.84
C GLN A 7 -3.26 -3.42 6.18
N ASN A 8 -3.83 -4.35 6.96
CA ASN A 8 -4.80 -5.31 6.46
C ASN A 8 -6.09 -4.63 5.99
N VAL A 9 -6.56 -3.61 6.74
CA VAL A 9 -7.73 -2.82 6.35
C VAL A 9 -7.48 -2.03 5.05
N VAL A 10 -6.29 -1.45 4.88
CA VAL A 10 -5.93 -0.74 3.63
C VAL A 10 -5.87 -1.71 2.45
N LEU A 11 -5.25 -2.88 2.61
CA LEU A 11 -5.16 -3.89 1.57
C LEU A 11 -6.55 -4.34 1.11
N HIS A 12 -7.38 -4.78 2.06
CA HIS A 12 -8.70 -5.32 1.76
C HIS A 12 -9.58 -4.29 1.04
N LYS A 13 -9.54 -3.02 1.44
CA LYS A 13 -10.29 -1.96 0.75
C LYS A 13 -9.73 -1.69 -0.65
N TYR A 14 -8.41 -1.69 -0.80
CA TYR A 14 -7.77 -1.49 -2.09
C TYR A 14 -8.08 -2.64 -3.07
N GLU A 15 -8.09 -3.88 -2.59
CA GLU A 15 -8.49 -5.07 -3.37
C GLU A 15 -9.97 -5.07 -3.73
N ASP A 16 -10.83 -4.52 -2.86
CA ASP A 16 -12.26 -4.28 -3.12
C ASP A 16 -12.49 -3.18 -4.20
N GLY A 17 -11.43 -2.47 -4.60
CA GLY A 17 -11.48 -1.41 -5.61
C GLY A 17 -11.71 -0.01 -5.02
N ASP A 18 -11.61 0.17 -3.70
CA ASP A 18 -11.71 1.50 -3.10
C ASP A 18 -10.54 2.40 -3.52
N GLY A 19 -10.86 3.61 -3.96
CA GLY A 19 -9.87 4.65 -4.21
C GLY A 19 -9.17 5.13 -2.93
N LEU A 20 -7.92 5.58 -3.06
CA LEU A 20 -7.07 6.03 -1.95
C LEU A 20 -7.74 7.06 -1.02
N ASN A 21 -8.51 7.99 -1.59
CA ASN A 21 -9.25 9.00 -0.82
C ASN A 21 -10.37 8.40 0.04
N LYS A 22 -11.05 7.36 -0.45
CA LYS A 22 -12.10 6.65 0.29
C LYS A 22 -11.48 5.84 1.43
N ILE A 23 -10.33 5.21 1.19
CA ILE A 23 -9.56 4.51 2.23
C ILE A 23 -9.08 5.49 3.30
N PHE A 24 -8.56 6.65 2.92
CA PHE A 24 -8.13 7.69 3.85
C PHE A 24 -9.27 8.22 4.73
N ARG A 25 -10.44 8.48 4.14
CA ARG A 25 -11.65 8.86 4.89
C ARG A 25 -12.11 7.76 5.83
N ASN A 26 -12.08 6.50 5.39
CA ASN A 26 -12.44 5.34 6.23
C ASN A 26 -11.50 5.18 7.44
N LEU A 27 -10.23 5.56 7.29
CA LEU A 27 -9.27 5.55 8.39
C LEU A 27 -9.35 6.80 9.28
N ASN A 28 -10.25 7.74 8.98
CA ASN A 28 -10.43 8.99 9.73
C ASN A 28 -9.12 9.75 9.99
N GLY A 29 -8.18 9.75 9.03
CA GLY A 29 -6.88 10.38 9.18
C GLY A 29 -5.89 9.64 10.08
N SER A 30 -6.19 8.43 10.55
CA SER A 30 -5.25 7.58 11.31
C SER A 30 -3.96 7.27 10.56
N LEU A 31 -3.97 7.41 9.23
CA LEU A 31 -2.79 7.37 8.37
C LEU A 31 -2.80 8.54 7.39
N GLY A 32 -1.61 9.06 7.10
CA GLY A 32 -1.44 10.01 6.01
C GLY A 32 -1.73 9.38 4.64
N LEU A 33 -2.28 10.18 3.72
CA LEU A 33 -2.56 9.78 2.34
C LEU A 33 -1.32 9.19 1.64
N ILE A 34 -0.14 9.74 1.96
CA ILE A 34 1.16 9.29 1.44
C ILE A 34 1.44 7.84 1.85
N THR A 35 1.16 7.48 3.11
CA THR A 35 1.37 6.12 3.62
C THR A 35 0.45 5.13 2.93
N ILE A 36 -0.83 5.47 2.78
CA ILE A 36 -1.83 4.64 2.08
C ILE A 36 -1.42 4.43 0.63
N THR A 37 -0.99 5.50 -0.05
CA THR A 37 -0.52 5.45 -1.44
C THR A 37 0.70 4.52 -1.58
N ARG A 38 1.66 4.63 -0.65
CA ARG A 38 2.86 3.80 -0.65
C ARG A 38 2.52 2.32 -0.45
N TRP A 39 1.58 2.01 0.44
CA TRP A 39 1.12 0.65 0.70
C TRP A 39 0.36 0.05 -0.48
N CYS A 40 -0.55 0.79 -1.09
CA CYS A 40 -1.26 0.32 -2.30
C CYS A 40 -0.29 0.08 -3.46
N LYS A 41 0.71 0.96 -3.63
CA LYS A 41 1.76 0.79 -4.64
C LYS A 41 2.61 -0.46 -4.37
N MET A 42 3.01 -0.71 -3.12
CA MET A 42 3.72 -1.93 -2.72
C MET A 42 2.88 -3.18 -2.96
N SER A 43 1.59 -3.15 -2.61
CA SER A 43 0.66 -4.25 -2.87
C SER A 43 0.56 -4.57 -4.36
N ARG A 44 0.52 -3.56 -5.23
CA ARG A 44 0.50 -3.76 -6.67
C ARG A 44 1.80 -4.35 -7.23
N ASP A 45 2.93 -4.03 -6.61
CA ASP A 45 4.27 -4.41 -7.08
C ASP A 45 4.70 -5.80 -6.56
N THR A 46 4.37 -6.12 -5.31
CA THR A 46 4.84 -7.33 -4.61
C THR A 46 3.72 -8.24 -4.07
N GLY A 47 2.45 -7.85 -4.21
CA GLY A 47 1.32 -8.61 -3.65
C GLY A 47 1.25 -8.57 -2.12
N SER A 48 2.05 -7.73 -1.45
CA SER A 48 2.07 -7.63 0.00
C SER A 48 2.43 -6.23 0.49
N ILE A 49 1.90 -5.84 1.66
CA ILE A 49 2.27 -4.61 2.39
C ILE A 49 3.19 -4.95 3.57
N LYS A 50 3.90 -6.09 3.54
CA LYS A 50 4.85 -6.42 4.60
C LYS A 50 5.94 -5.34 4.67
N LEU A 51 5.87 -4.53 5.73
CA LEU A 51 6.97 -3.73 6.28
C LEU A 51 8.01 -4.68 6.90
N SER A 52 8.45 -5.70 6.16
CA SER A 52 9.72 -6.35 6.46
C SER A 52 10.76 -5.27 6.24
N THR A 53 11.50 -4.94 7.29
CA THR A 53 12.63 -4.01 7.30
C THR A 53 13.36 -4.09 5.96
N LEU A 54 13.29 -3.01 5.16
CA LEU A 54 14.05 -2.90 3.91
C LEU A 54 15.52 -3.27 4.20
N PRO A 55 16.08 -4.37 3.66
CA PRO A 55 17.51 -4.54 3.64
C PRO A 55 18.02 -3.79 2.41
N GLY A 56 18.10 -2.46 2.51
CA GLY A 56 18.61 -1.62 1.43
C GLY A 56 17.67 -1.51 0.22
N VAL A 57 17.53 -0.30 -0.28
CA VAL A 57 16.80 0.01 -1.51
C VAL A 57 17.58 -0.59 -2.71
N PRO A 58 16.91 -1.11 -3.76
CA PRO A 58 16.94 -0.40 -5.04
C PRO A 58 15.52 -0.31 -5.65
N ARG A 59 14.94 0.89 -5.76
CA ARG A 59 14.74 1.61 -7.04
C ARG A 59 14.49 0.70 -8.25
N PHE A 60 13.23 0.76 -8.72
CA PHE A 60 12.72 0.43 -10.06
C PHE A 60 12.95 -1.00 -10.59
N ALA A 61 11.87 -1.76 -10.71
CA ALA A 61 11.64 -2.58 -11.90
C ALA A 61 10.46 -1.97 -12.67
N ARG A 62 10.79 -1.03 -13.57
CA ARG A 62 9.93 -0.67 -14.70
C ARG A 62 9.79 -1.96 -15.52
N THR A 63 8.64 -2.61 -15.48
CA THR A 63 8.29 -3.65 -16.45
C THR A 63 8.17 -2.97 -17.82
N SER A 64 9.31 -2.84 -18.51
CA SER A 64 9.28 -2.60 -19.95
C SER A 64 8.78 -3.88 -20.60
N ILE A 65 7.53 -3.84 -21.05
CA ILE A 65 7.07 -4.71 -22.14
C ILE A 65 7.90 -4.36 -23.36
N THR A 66 8.58 -5.32 -23.99
CA THR A 66 9.02 -5.18 -25.39
C THR A 66 9.13 -6.57 -26.03
N ILE A 67 8.13 -6.84 -26.88
CA ILE A 67 8.08 -7.64 -28.13
C ILE A 67 8.52 -9.11 -28.06
#